data_AF-A0A962Z4N3-F1
#
_entry.id   AF-A0A962Z4N3-F1
#
_cell.length_a   1.000
_cell.length_b   1.000
_cell.length_c   1.000
_cell.angle_alpha   90.00
_cell.angle_beta   90.00
_cell.angle_gamma   90.00
#
_symmetry.space_group_name_H-M   'P 1'
#
loop_
_entity.id
_entity.type
_entity.pdbx_description
1 polymer ?
#
loop_
_entity_poly.entity_id
_entity_poly.type
_entity_poly.pdbx_seq_one_letter_code
_entity_poly.pdbx_strand_id
1 'polypeptide(L)' 'IQVAHRFAHALEKDGLLFIGHSETLTDKGTTFRQVIPTVYRKSSATR' A
#
# COMPACT_ATOMS: atom_id res chain seq x y z
N ILE A 1 9.30 -4.65 4.48
CA ILE A 1 9.29 -3.18 4.75
C ILE A 1 9.82 -2.40 3.53
N GLN A 2 11.05 -2.61 3.05
CA GLN A 2 11.60 -1.84 1.91
C GLN A 2 10.83 -1.95 0.58
N VAL A 3 10.23 -3.10 0.28
CA VAL A 3 9.52 -3.34 -0.99
C VAL A 3 8.23 -2.52 -1.12
N ALA A 4 7.44 -2.41 -0.05
CA ALA A 4 6.21 -1.61 -0.04
C ALA A 4 6.51 -0.12 -0.30
N HIS A 5 7.57 0.42 0.29
CA HIS A 5 7.98 1.82 0.03
C HIS A 5 8.32 2.06 -1.44
N ARG A 6 8.97 1.11 -2.12
CA ARG A 6 9.26 1.23 -3.57
C ARG A 6 7.98 1.34 -4.39
N PHE A 7 6.96 0.53 -4.08
CA PHE A 7 5.66 0.64 -4.73
C PHE A 7 4.96 1.97 -4.41
N ALA A 8 5.06 2.45 -3.17
CA ALA A 8 4.50 3.75 -2.79
C ALA A 8 5.12 4.91 -3.57
N HIS A 9 6.43 4.87 -3.86
CA HIS A 9 7.08 5.91 -4.67
C HIS A 9 6.69 5.83 -6.15
N ALA A 10 6.47 4.64 -6.69
CA ALA A 10 6.10 4.44 -8.10
C ALA A 10 4.63 4.75 -8.39
N LEU A 11 3.74 4.58 -7.41
CA LEU A 11 2.30 4.80 -7.59
C LEU A 11 1.94 6.28 -7.50
N GLU A 12 1.05 6.71 -8.40
CA GLU A 12 0.39 8.01 -8.32
C GLU A 12 -0.49 8.13 -7.06
N LYS A 13 -0.91 9.36 -6.77
CA LYS A 13 -1.85 9.62 -5.67
C LYS A 13 -3.11 8.78 -5.85
N ASP A 14 -3.58 8.16 -4.77
CA ASP A 14 -4.74 7.26 -4.75
C ASP A 14 -4.61 6.03 -5.67
N GLY A 15 -3.40 5.73 -6.17
CA GLY A 15 -3.11 4.52 -6.92
C GLY A 15 -3.33 3.24 -6.11
N LEU A 16 -3.66 2.16 -6.81
CA LEU A 16 -3.97 0.86 -6.20
C LEU A 16 -2.77 -0.08 -6.26
N LEU A 17 -2.56 -0.81 -5.18
CA LEU A 17 -1.64 -1.92 -5.05
C LEU A 17 -2.44 -3.19 -4.82
N PHE A 18 -2.26 -4.15 -5.72
CA PHE A 18 -2.83 -5.49 -5.64
C PHE A 18 -1.74 -6.44 -5.15
N ILE A 19 -2.08 -7.30 -4.21
CA ILE A 19 -1.18 -8.34 -3.69
C ILE A 19 -1.83 -9.72 -3.83
N GLY A 20 -1.04 -10.77 -3.64
CA GLY A 20 -1.51 -12.14 -3.60
C GLY A 20 -2.42 -12.42 -2.38
N HIS A 21 -3.23 -13.48 -2.49
CA HIS A 21 -4.17 -13.90 -1.45
C HIS A 21 -3.48 -14.38 -0.16
N SER A 22 -2.24 -14.85 -0.25
CA SER A 22 -1.42 -15.25 0.90
C SER A 22 -0.53 -14.13 1.43
N GLU A 23 -0.56 -12.95 0.81
CA GLU A 23 0.26 -11.81 1.20
C GLU A 23 -0.55 -10.85 2.09
N THR A 24 0.14 -10.18 3.03
CA THR A 24 -0.49 -9.18 3.90
C THR A 24 0.50 -8.07 4.21
N LEU A 25 0.04 -6.82 4.11
CA LEU A 25 0.78 -5.65 4.59
C LEU A 25 0.45 -5.43 6.07
N THR A 26 1.40 -5.70 6.95
CA THR A 26 1.20 -5.68 8.41
C THR A 26 1.66 -4.40 9.10
N ASP A 27 2.28 -3.48 8.37
CA ASP A 27 2.94 -2.32 8.95
C ASP A 27 1.99 -1.10 9.08
N LYS A 28 1.89 -0.59 10.31
CA LYS A 28 1.07 0.58 10.70
C LYS A 28 1.63 1.90 10.17
N GLY A 29 2.88 1.92 9.71
CA GLY A 29 3.53 3.08 9.08
C GLY A 29 3.44 3.12 7.55
N THR A 30 2.76 2.15 6.91
CA THR A 30 2.71 2.14 5.44
C THR A 30 1.84 3.26 4.91
N THR A 31 2.27 3.83 3.78
CA THR A 31 1.50 4.80 2.99
C THR A 31 0.28 4.17 2.31
N PHE A 32 -0.08 2.93 2.66
CA PHE A 32 -1.12 2.15 2.04
C PHE A 32 -2.28 1.93 3.01
N ARG A 33 -3.49 2.24 2.56
CA ARG A 33 -4.72 1.94 3.27
C ARG A 33 -5.42 0.78 2.59
N GLN A 34 -5.75 -0.26 3.34
CA GLN A 34 -6.54 -1.37 2.81
C GLN A 34 -7.95 -0.89 2.44
N VAL A 35 -8.41 -1.25 1.24
CA VAL A 35 -9.76 -0.94 0.74
C VAL A 35 -10.65 -2.17 0.81
N ILE A 36 -10.15 -3.30 0.30
CA ILE A 36 -10.75 -4.64 0.36
C ILE A 36 -9.63 -5.67 0.59
N PRO A 37 -9.93 -6.96 0.87
CA PRO A 37 -8.89 -7.98 0.89
C PRO A 37 -8.00 -7.90 -0.35
N THR A 38 -6.70 -8.03 -0.14
CA THR A 38 -5.64 -7.98 -1.17
C THR A 38 -5.52 -6.68 -1.99
N VAL A 39 -6.33 -5.66 -1.72
CA VAL A 39 -6.27 -4.38 -2.44
C VAL A 39 -6.06 -3.23 -1.47
N TYR A 40 -4.99 -2.49 -1.73
CA TYR A 40 -4.56 -1.35 -0.95
C TYR A 40 -4.51 -0.11 -1.82
N ARG A 41 -4.84 1.04 -1.26
CA ARG A 41 -4.73 2.34 -1.93
C ARG A 41 -3.60 3.13 -1.32
N LYS A 42 -2.76 3.78 -2.14
CA LYS A 42 -1.78 4.75 -1.65
C LYS A 42 -2.52 5.92 -1.02
N SER A 43 -2.51 5.98 0.30
CA SER A 43 -3.04 7.07 1.09
C SER A 43 -2.10 8.25 0.98
N SER A 44 -2.62 9.44 0.72
CA SER A 44 -1.86 10.69 0.78
C SER A 44 -1.55 11.05 2.26
N ALA A 45 -0.88 10.17 2.99
CA ALA A 45 -0.45 10.44 4.35
C ALA A 45 0.91 11.15 4.32
N THR A 46 0.90 12.43 3.94
CA THR A 46 1.84 13.40 4.49
C THR A 46 1.16 13.93 5.76
N ARG A 47 1.57 13.43 6.92
CA ARG A 47 1.32 14.06 8.21
C ARG A 47 2.63 14.12 8.97
#